data_AF-A0A3Z9L7C3-F1
#
_entry.id   AF-A0A3Z9L7C3-F1
#
_cell.length_a   1.000
_cell.length_b   1.000
_cell.length_c   1.000
_cell.angle_alpha   90.00
_cell.angle_beta   90.00
_cell.angle_gamma   90.00
#
_symmetry.space_group_name_H-M   'P 1'
#
loop_
_entity.id
_entity.type
_entity.pdbx_description
1 polymer ?
#
loop_
_entity_poly.entity_id
_entity_poly.type
_entity_poly.pdbx_seq_one_letter_code
_entity_poly.pdbx_strand_id
1 'polypeptide(L)'
;MNLQGKIKKIEKEKKKLLKAHKGLFEASNEIELYNLVVEKEFSKFYKAVNEKYLSKTKEWDERIAFAQDYSDFLEKIANIEKLQSLINKKSKDNVDGYKVGDFLYSSWGYEQTNIDIYQVVATTGNTIYLADIKADVKITGWERGLKSPCKNAFNFNKVAFKTFSKYPQDSRGGYTKSLCKYKGKALEFTSYY
;
A
#
# COMPACT_ATOMS: atom_id res chain seq x y z
N MET A 1 -10.82 -0.50 14.90
CA MET A 1 -10.43 0.14 13.62
C MET A 1 -11.57 0.00 12.64
N ASN A 2 -12.03 1.09 12.00
CA ASN A 2 -13.15 1.04 11.06
C ASN A 2 -12.67 0.88 9.60
N LEU A 3 -12.41 -0.36 9.17
CA LEU A 3 -11.98 -0.64 7.79
C LEU A 3 -13.11 -0.44 6.77
N GLN A 4 -14.34 -0.83 7.11
CA GLN A 4 -15.51 -0.63 6.25
C GLN A 4 -15.77 0.85 5.98
N GLY A 5 -15.61 1.71 6.98
CA GLY A 5 -15.72 3.17 6.83
C GLY A 5 -14.64 3.74 5.89
N LYS A 6 -13.42 3.19 5.92
CA LYS A 6 -12.35 3.57 4.99
C LYS A 6 -12.67 3.14 3.55
N ILE A 7 -13.15 1.92 3.34
CA ILE A 7 -13.62 1.46 2.02
C ILE A 7 -14.73 2.37 1.50
N LYS A 8 -15.75 2.66 2.33
CA LYS A 8 -16.85 3.58 1.94
C LYS A 8 -16.34 4.96 1.52
N LYS A 9 -15.33 5.50 2.20
CA LYS A 9 -14.71 6.78 1.82
C LYS A 9 -14.02 6.68 0.46
N ILE A 10 -13.23 5.64 0.23
CA ILE A 10 -12.53 5.40 -1.02
C ILE A 10 -13.51 5.20 -2.18
N GLU A 11 -14.56 4.40 -1.98
CA GLU A 11 -15.64 4.21 -2.96
C GLU A 11 -16.31 5.54 -3.35
N LYS A 12 -16.50 6.45 -2.40
CA LYS A 12 -17.04 7.79 -2.67
C LYS A 12 -16.10 8.62 -3.55
N GLU A 13 -14.79 8.58 -3.27
CA GLU A 13 -13.76 9.27 -4.06
C GLU A 13 -13.66 8.67 -5.47
N LYS A 14 -13.62 7.34 -5.60
CA LYS A 14 -13.65 6.60 -6.86
C LYS A 14 -14.87 6.99 -7.71
N LYS A 15 -16.06 7.06 -7.11
CA LYS A 15 -17.29 7.49 -7.83
C LYS A 15 -17.20 8.93 -8.35
N LYS A 16 -16.55 9.83 -7.61
CA LYS A 16 -16.31 11.20 -8.08
C LYS A 16 -15.35 11.23 -9.27
N LEU A 17 -14.25 10.47 -9.19
CA LEU A 17 -13.29 10.31 -10.29
C LEU A 17 -13.99 9.82 -11.56
N LEU A 18 -14.78 8.75 -11.44
CA LEU A 18 -15.53 8.16 -12.55
C LEU A 18 -16.51 9.15 -13.18
N LYS A 19 -17.22 9.94 -12.36
CA LYS A 19 -18.18 10.94 -12.87
C LYS A 19 -17.47 12.08 -13.61
N ALA A 20 -16.37 12.58 -13.05
CA ALA A 20 -15.60 13.67 -13.67
C ALA A 20 -15.01 13.25 -15.01
N HIS A 21 -14.38 12.07 -15.05
CA HIS A 21 -13.76 11.58 -16.28
C HIS A 21 -14.79 11.17 -17.32
N LYS A 22 -15.93 10.57 -16.94
CA LYS A 22 -16.99 10.24 -17.89
C LYS A 22 -17.39 11.45 -18.74
N GLY A 23 -17.62 12.61 -18.12
CA GLY A 23 -17.95 13.84 -18.86
C GLY A 23 -16.83 14.32 -19.79
N LEU A 24 -15.56 14.15 -19.39
CA LEU A 24 -14.40 14.47 -20.22
C LEU A 24 -14.28 13.55 -21.45
N PHE A 25 -14.47 12.24 -21.27
CA PHE A 25 -14.43 11.27 -22.37
C PHE A 25 -15.65 11.42 -23.29
N GLU A 26 -16.83 11.79 -22.78
CA GLU A 26 -18.00 12.14 -23.62
C GLU A 26 -17.73 13.39 -24.46
N ALA A 27 -17.20 14.46 -23.87
CA ALA A 27 -16.90 15.72 -24.56
C ALA A 27 -15.82 15.57 -25.65
N SER A 28 -14.93 14.60 -25.52
CA SER A 28 -13.88 14.29 -26.50
C SER A 28 -14.25 13.19 -27.49
N ASN A 29 -15.48 12.65 -27.41
CA ASN A 29 -15.95 11.52 -28.21
C ASN A 29 -15.07 10.26 -28.07
N GLU A 30 -14.69 9.95 -26.83
CA GLU A 30 -13.76 8.88 -26.45
C GLU A 30 -14.36 7.91 -25.42
N ILE A 31 -15.69 7.80 -25.36
CA ILE A 31 -16.38 7.02 -24.31
C ILE A 31 -15.96 5.55 -24.26
N GLU A 32 -15.52 4.99 -25.39
CA GLU A 32 -14.97 3.63 -25.46
C GLU A 32 -13.71 3.46 -24.61
N LEU A 33 -12.81 4.46 -24.59
CA LEU A 33 -11.62 4.43 -23.74
C LEU A 33 -11.99 4.44 -22.25
N TYR A 34 -13.00 5.21 -21.87
CA TYR A 34 -13.53 5.19 -20.51
C TYR A 34 -14.08 3.82 -20.13
N ASN A 35 -14.85 3.18 -21.01
CA ASN A 35 -15.43 1.87 -20.76
C ASN A 35 -14.35 0.81 -20.54
N LEU A 36 -13.26 0.82 -21.34
CA LEU A 36 -12.13 -0.08 -21.16
C LEU A 36 -11.54 0.02 -19.74
N VAL A 37 -11.41 1.23 -19.19
CA VAL A 37 -10.91 1.42 -17.81
C VAL A 37 -11.90 0.87 -16.78
N VAL A 38 -13.19 1.16 -16.92
CA VAL A 38 -14.23 0.69 -15.98
C VAL A 38 -14.37 -0.83 -15.99
N GLU A 39 -14.22 -1.44 -17.17
CA GLU A 39 -14.19 -2.89 -17.38
C GLU A 39 -12.87 -3.53 -16.93
N LYS A 40 -11.89 -2.73 -16.50
CA LYS A 40 -10.55 -3.15 -16.07
C LYS A 40 -9.70 -3.77 -17.19
N GLU A 41 -10.01 -3.44 -18.43
CA GLU A 41 -9.29 -3.83 -19.64
C GLU A 41 -8.11 -2.87 -19.90
N PHE A 42 -7.27 -2.66 -18.88
CA PHE A 42 -6.20 -1.63 -18.90
C PHE A 42 -5.21 -1.82 -20.04
N SER A 43 -4.87 -3.05 -20.43
CA SER A 43 -3.95 -3.31 -21.55
C SER A 43 -4.51 -2.79 -22.88
N LYS A 44 -5.80 -3.03 -23.14
CA LYS A 44 -6.48 -2.51 -24.34
C LYS A 44 -6.56 -0.99 -24.30
N PHE A 45 -6.87 -0.43 -23.14
CA PHE A 45 -6.87 1.02 -22.93
C PHE A 45 -5.52 1.66 -23.27
N TYR A 46 -4.42 1.16 -22.68
CA TYR A 46 -3.08 1.73 -22.93
C TYR A 46 -2.68 1.62 -24.39
N LYS A 47 -2.99 0.49 -25.04
CA LYS A 47 -2.75 0.33 -26.48
C LYS A 47 -3.49 1.40 -27.29
N ALA A 48 -4.80 1.56 -27.06
CA ALA A 48 -5.61 2.52 -27.79
C ALA A 48 -5.18 3.99 -27.56
N VAL A 49 -4.80 4.35 -26.33
CA VAL A 49 -4.28 5.69 -26.01
C VAL A 49 -2.95 5.95 -26.72
N ASN A 50 -2.03 4.99 -26.72
CA ASN A 50 -0.72 5.13 -27.38
C ASN A 50 -0.79 5.15 -28.91
N GLU A 51 -1.82 4.52 -29.49
CA GLU A 51 -2.08 4.59 -30.94
C GLU A 51 -2.67 5.95 -31.35
N LYS A 52 -3.46 6.57 -30.48
CA LYS A 52 -4.15 7.83 -30.75
C LYS A 52 -3.33 9.08 -30.43
N TYR A 53 -2.57 9.04 -29.34
CA TYR A 53 -1.86 10.21 -28.82
C TYR A 53 -0.35 9.96 -28.73
N LEU A 54 0.43 10.98 -29.09
CA LEU A 54 1.85 10.99 -28.81
C LEU A 54 2.08 11.01 -27.29
N SER A 55 3.09 10.27 -26.82
CA SER A 55 3.44 10.25 -25.40
C SER A 55 3.71 11.67 -24.86
N LYS A 56 3.23 11.94 -23.64
CA LYS A 56 3.42 13.22 -22.92
C LYS A 56 2.71 14.43 -23.56
N THR A 57 1.71 14.23 -24.43
CA THR A 57 0.75 15.30 -24.68
C THR A 57 -0.19 15.43 -23.47
N LYS A 58 -0.85 16.59 -23.36
CA LYS A 58 -1.80 16.86 -22.28
C LYS A 58 -2.90 15.79 -22.22
N GLU A 59 -3.46 15.45 -23.38
CA GLU A 59 -4.51 14.44 -23.48
C GLU A 59 -3.97 13.07 -23.05
N TRP A 60 -2.80 12.66 -23.56
CA TRP A 60 -2.17 11.41 -23.17
C TRP A 60 -2.00 11.33 -21.65
N ASP A 61 -1.40 12.36 -21.03
CA ASP A 61 -1.17 12.40 -19.58
C ASP A 61 -2.49 12.33 -18.79
N GLU A 62 -3.53 13.06 -19.21
CA GLU A 62 -4.85 13.03 -18.57
C GLU A 62 -5.49 11.63 -18.62
N ARG A 63 -5.37 10.92 -19.76
CA ARG A 63 -5.95 9.57 -19.93
C ARG A 63 -5.18 8.56 -19.09
N ILE A 64 -3.86 8.60 -19.12
CA ILE A 64 -3.00 7.70 -18.35
C ILE A 64 -3.20 7.92 -16.85
N ALA A 65 -3.26 9.18 -16.40
CA ALA A 65 -3.54 9.52 -15.00
C ALA A 65 -4.88 8.95 -14.54
N PHE A 66 -5.94 9.07 -15.34
CA PHE A 66 -7.24 8.49 -15.01
C PHE A 66 -7.18 6.97 -14.78
N ALA A 67 -6.56 6.24 -15.70
CA ALA A 67 -6.44 4.78 -15.59
C ALA A 67 -5.60 4.38 -14.37
N GLN A 68 -4.50 5.09 -14.11
CA GLN A 68 -3.66 4.87 -12.95
C GLN A 68 -4.41 5.12 -11.65
N ASP A 69 -5.06 6.29 -11.52
CA ASP A 69 -5.84 6.66 -10.33
C ASP A 69 -6.97 5.65 -10.06
N TYR A 70 -7.65 5.19 -11.11
CA TYR A 70 -8.70 4.19 -10.99
C TYR A 70 -8.14 2.85 -10.51
N SER A 71 -7.02 2.38 -11.09
CA SER A 71 -6.34 1.17 -10.66
C SER A 71 -5.91 1.25 -9.20
N ASP A 72 -5.29 2.36 -8.81
CA ASP A 72 -4.88 2.65 -7.43
C ASP A 72 -6.05 2.54 -6.44
N PHE A 73 -7.24 3.04 -6.81
CA PHE A 73 -8.43 2.89 -5.97
C PHE A 73 -8.86 1.43 -5.82
N LEU A 74 -8.83 0.65 -6.91
CA LEU A 74 -9.17 -0.78 -6.87
C LEU A 74 -8.19 -1.55 -5.98
N GLU A 75 -6.89 -1.30 -6.14
CA GLU A 75 -5.84 -1.93 -5.35
C GLU A 75 -5.97 -1.58 -3.87
N LYS A 76 -6.20 -0.31 -3.52
CA LYS A 76 -6.41 0.11 -2.13
C LYS A 76 -7.61 -0.58 -1.49
N ILE A 77 -8.72 -0.73 -2.22
CA ILE A 77 -9.91 -1.45 -1.74
C ILE A 77 -9.56 -2.93 -1.48
N ALA A 78 -8.97 -3.60 -2.47
CA ALA A 78 -8.58 -5.00 -2.37
C ALA A 78 -7.60 -5.25 -1.20
N ASN A 79 -6.65 -4.34 -0.99
CA ASN A 79 -5.70 -4.39 0.12
C ASN A 79 -6.40 -4.29 1.48
N ILE A 80 -7.39 -3.41 1.61
CA ILE A 80 -8.18 -3.27 2.85
C ILE A 80 -9.02 -4.53 3.11
N GLU A 81 -9.66 -5.08 2.08
CA GLU A 81 -10.45 -6.31 2.18
C GLU A 81 -9.57 -7.50 2.58
N LYS A 82 -8.40 -7.63 1.95
CA LYS A 82 -7.39 -8.63 2.32
C LYS A 82 -6.99 -8.49 3.77
N LEU A 83 -6.65 -7.28 4.21
CA LEU A 83 -6.32 -7.01 5.61
C LEU A 83 -7.46 -7.37 6.56
N GLN A 84 -8.70 -7.00 6.22
CA GLN A 84 -9.88 -7.33 7.02
C GLN A 84 -10.07 -8.84 7.14
N SER A 85 -9.88 -9.59 6.04
CA SER A 85 -9.97 -11.06 6.05
C SER A 85 -8.92 -11.70 6.96
N LEU A 86 -7.71 -11.13 7.01
CA LEU A 86 -6.63 -11.62 7.88
C LEU A 86 -6.92 -11.32 9.35
N ILE A 87 -7.38 -10.11 9.66
CA ILE A 87 -7.74 -9.72 11.04
C ILE A 87 -8.88 -10.59 11.58
N ASN A 88 -9.87 -10.92 10.72
CA ASN A 88 -10.99 -11.77 11.10
C ASN A 88 -10.60 -13.25 11.27
N LYS A 89 -9.42 -13.65 10.80
CA LYS A 89 -8.93 -15.02 10.96
C LYS A 89 -8.60 -15.29 12.42
N LYS A 90 -9.12 -16.40 12.96
CA LYS A 90 -8.76 -16.87 14.30
C LYS A 90 -7.25 -17.13 14.34
N SER A 91 -6.55 -16.33 15.14
CA SER A 91 -5.10 -16.48 15.35
C SER A 91 -4.83 -17.67 16.27
N LYS A 92 -3.72 -18.35 16.02
CA LYS A 92 -3.21 -19.43 16.86
C LYS A 92 -1.93 -18.98 17.55
N ASP A 93 -1.58 -19.67 18.62
CA ASP A 93 -0.28 -19.48 19.26
C ASP A 93 0.83 -19.77 18.25
N ASN A 94 1.77 -18.84 18.19
CA ASN A 94 2.92 -18.92 17.32
C ASN A 94 4.10 -19.50 18.10
N VAL A 95 4.82 -20.45 17.50
CA VAL A 95 5.92 -21.17 18.16
C VAL A 95 7.10 -20.26 18.52
N ASP A 96 7.28 -19.16 17.79
CA ASP A 96 8.35 -18.18 18.01
C ASP A 96 7.87 -16.99 18.88
N GLY A 97 6.68 -17.10 19.50
CA GLY A 97 6.17 -16.14 20.49
C GLY A 97 5.65 -14.81 19.93
N TYR A 98 5.37 -14.73 18.62
CA TYR A 98 4.71 -13.58 18.03
C TYR A 98 3.22 -13.52 18.38
N LYS A 99 2.72 -12.32 18.69
CA LYS A 99 1.31 -12.07 18.98
C LYS A 99 0.73 -11.01 18.05
N VAL A 100 -0.58 -11.06 17.83
CA VAL A 100 -1.29 -9.99 17.10
C VAL A 100 -1.07 -8.66 17.81
N GLY A 101 -0.64 -7.65 17.05
CA GLY A 101 -0.26 -6.34 17.58
C GLY A 101 1.23 -6.17 17.85
N ASP A 102 2.05 -7.23 17.79
CA ASP A 102 3.51 -7.10 17.79
C ASP A 102 3.97 -6.30 16.57
N PHE A 103 5.08 -5.59 16.71
CA PHE A 103 5.68 -4.83 15.62
C PHE A 103 7.00 -5.46 15.16
N LEU A 104 7.22 -5.41 13.85
CA LEU A 104 8.49 -5.74 13.23
C LEU A 104 8.96 -4.53 12.41
N TYR A 105 10.26 -4.42 12.19
CA TYR A 105 10.82 -3.37 11.35
C TYR A 105 11.95 -3.90 10.48
N SER A 106 12.19 -3.20 9.38
CA SER A 106 13.39 -3.34 8.58
C SER A 106 14.09 -1.99 8.52
N SER A 107 15.40 -2.00 8.76
CA SER A 107 16.27 -0.86 8.51
C SER A 107 17.06 -1.13 7.24
N TRP A 108 17.05 -0.21 6.28
CA TRP A 108 17.75 -0.39 5.00
C TRP A 108 18.18 0.95 4.41
N GLY A 109 19.12 0.88 3.49
CA GLY A 109 19.65 2.03 2.76
C GLY A 109 21.15 2.14 2.95
N TYR A 110 21.79 2.78 1.97
CA TYR A 110 23.24 2.78 1.83
C TYR A 110 23.83 3.98 2.58
N GLU A 111 23.47 5.20 2.18
CA GLU A 111 23.86 6.46 2.84
C GLU A 111 22.78 7.00 3.79
N GLN A 112 21.52 6.62 3.55
CA GLN A 112 20.36 7.00 4.36
C GLN A 112 19.74 5.78 5.02
N THR A 113 19.35 5.90 6.28
CA THR A 113 18.70 4.79 7.00
C THR A 113 17.20 4.95 6.88
N ASN A 114 16.58 4.22 5.96
CA ASN A 114 15.14 4.07 5.87
C ASN A 114 14.64 2.97 6.81
N ILE A 115 13.49 3.23 7.42
CA ILE A 115 12.84 2.31 8.34
C ILE A 115 11.42 2.06 7.88
N ASP A 116 11.16 0.81 7.52
CA ASP A 116 9.81 0.29 7.31
C ASP A 116 9.33 -0.40 8.58
N ILE A 117 8.09 -0.16 8.96
CA ILE A 117 7.48 -0.73 10.16
C ILE A 117 6.23 -1.51 9.78
N TYR A 118 6.09 -2.69 10.39
CA TYR A 118 5.01 -3.64 10.16
C TYR A 118 4.34 -4.01 11.48
N GLN A 119 3.05 -4.30 11.42
CA GLN A 119 2.29 -4.84 12.55
C GLN A 119 1.82 -6.26 12.23
N VAL A 120 1.92 -7.17 13.20
CA VAL A 120 1.35 -8.51 13.14
C VAL A 120 -0.17 -8.40 13.23
N VAL A 121 -0.86 -8.88 12.19
CA VAL A 121 -2.33 -8.82 12.08
C VAL A 121 -3.00 -10.17 12.28
N ALA A 122 -2.27 -11.26 12.09
CA ALA A 122 -2.70 -12.62 12.40
C ALA A 122 -1.50 -13.54 12.57
N THR A 123 -1.69 -14.66 13.27
CA THR A 123 -0.66 -15.67 13.50
C THR A 123 -1.16 -17.08 13.26
N THR A 124 -0.24 -17.95 12.84
CA THR A 124 -0.40 -19.42 12.90
C THR A 124 0.80 -20.00 13.64
N GLY A 125 0.89 -21.34 13.74
CA GLY A 125 2.01 -22.03 14.39
C GLY A 125 3.37 -21.52 13.94
N ASN A 126 3.66 -21.56 12.64
CA ASN A 126 5.01 -21.24 12.10
C ASN A 126 5.05 -19.98 11.21
N THR A 127 3.94 -19.23 11.14
CA THR A 127 3.83 -18.10 10.21
C THR A 127 3.12 -16.93 10.85
N ILE A 128 3.55 -15.73 10.47
CA ILE A 128 2.93 -14.48 10.87
C ILE A 128 2.43 -13.75 9.62
N TYR A 129 1.35 -13.00 9.78
CA TYR A 129 0.81 -12.11 8.76
C TYR A 129 1.08 -10.67 9.18
N LEU A 130 1.64 -9.89 8.27
CA LEU A 130 2.14 -8.55 8.50
C LEU A 130 1.45 -7.56 7.58
N ALA A 131 1.22 -6.35 8.09
CA ALA A 131 0.77 -5.21 7.32
C ALA A 131 1.64 -3.99 7.63
N ASP A 132 2.00 -3.24 6.59
CA ASP A 132 2.73 -1.98 6.71
C ASP A 132 1.93 -0.97 7.54
N ILE A 133 2.62 -0.28 8.45
CA ILE A 133 2.04 0.80 9.25
C ILE A 133 2.87 2.07 9.12
N LYS A 134 2.23 3.20 9.38
CA LYS A 134 2.92 4.48 9.54
C LYS A 134 3.74 4.49 10.83
N ALA A 135 4.75 5.36 10.83
CA ALA A 135 5.57 5.64 11.99
C ALA A 135 5.39 7.10 12.43
N ASP A 136 5.42 7.35 13.72
CA ASP A 136 5.57 8.68 14.28
C ASP A 136 7.03 9.07 14.13
N VAL A 137 7.26 10.25 13.58
CA VAL A 137 8.60 10.76 13.25
C VAL A 137 8.89 11.95 14.16
N LYS A 138 9.98 11.86 14.91
CA LYS A 138 10.54 12.98 15.68
C LYS A 138 11.91 13.34 15.12
N ILE A 139 12.01 14.52 14.53
CA ILE A 139 13.31 15.06 14.09
C ILE A 139 14.12 15.47 15.31
N THR A 140 15.34 14.97 15.42
CA THR A 140 16.23 15.23 16.58
C THR A 140 17.47 16.04 16.20
N GLY A 141 17.70 16.27 14.90
CA GLY A 141 18.74 17.15 14.40
C GLY A 141 18.73 17.22 12.88
N TRP A 142 19.77 17.84 12.32
CA TRP A 142 19.97 17.85 10.87
C TRP A 142 20.00 16.42 10.33
N GLU A 143 19.07 16.10 9.43
CA GLU A 143 19.05 14.85 8.66
C GLU A 143 18.96 13.56 9.50
N ARG A 144 18.45 13.66 10.74
CA ARG A 144 18.26 12.53 11.64
C ARG A 144 17.03 12.65 12.52
N GLY A 145 16.48 11.51 12.89
CA GLY A 145 15.35 11.46 13.79
C GLY A 145 15.07 10.08 14.35
N LEU A 146 13.95 10.01 15.06
CA LEU A 146 13.45 8.81 15.69
C LEU A 146 12.11 8.43 15.06
N LYS A 147 11.94 7.13 14.81
CA LYS A 147 10.70 6.52 14.34
C LYS A 147 10.13 5.57 15.38
N SER A 148 8.84 5.70 15.64
CA SER A 148 8.08 4.81 16.52
C SER A 148 6.84 4.25 15.81
N PRO A 149 6.46 2.99 16.03
CA PRO A 149 5.29 2.39 15.39
C PRO A 149 3.99 3.09 15.80
N CYS A 150 3.15 3.49 14.83
CA CYS A 150 1.80 3.94 15.10
C CYS A 150 0.83 2.75 15.04
N LYS A 151 0.36 2.27 16.19
CA LYS A 151 -0.55 1.13 16.28
C LYS A 151 -1.80 1.34 15.39
N ASN A 152 -2.09 0.36 14.55
CA ASN A 152 -3.23 0.32 13.62
C ASN A 152 -3.25 1.43 12.54
N ALA A 153 -2.16 2.17 12.35
CA ALA A 153 -2.05 3.18 11.30
C ALA A 153 -1.60 2.56 9.97
N PHE A 154 -2.38 1.60 9.46
CA PHE A 154 -2.01 0.81 8.28
C PHE A 154 -1.86 1.64 7.00
N ASN A 155 -0.90 1.25 6.18
CA ASN A 155 -0.71 1.76 4.82
C ASN A 155 -1.43 0.83 3.82
N PHE A 156 -2.53 1.30 3.23
CA PHE A 156 -3.35 0.52 2.30
C PHE A 156 -2.85 0.52 0.86
N ASN A 157 -1.76 1.24 0.57
CA ASN A 157 -1.10 1.19 -0.73
C ASN A 157 -0.26 -0.09 -0.88
N LYS A 158 -0.10 -0.86 0.20
CA LYS A 158 0.65 -2.12 0.19
C LYS A 158 -0.22 -3.24 0.72
N VAL A 159 -0.16 -4.37 0.06
CA VAL A 159 -0.90 -5.58 0.44
C VAL A 159 -0.31 -6.20 1.70
N ALA A 160 -1.16 -6.62 2.64
CA ALA A 160 -0.72 -7.43 3.77
C ALA A 160 -0.16 -8.78 3.28
N PHE A 161 0.91 -9.26 3.91
CA PHE A 161 1.67 -10.41 3.43
C PHE A 161 1.92 -11.44 4.54
N LYS A 162 2.38 -12.62 4.15
CA LYS A 162 2.71 -13.74 5.03
C LYS A 162 4.21 -13.95 5.03
N THR A 163 4.77 -14.29 6.19
CA THR A 163 6.17 -14.72 6.30
C THR A 163 6.36 -15.79 7.38
N PHE A 164 7.48 -16.50 7.37
CA PHE A 164 7.81 -17.47 8.41
C PHE A 164 8.18 -16.76 9.70
N SER A 165 7.72 -17.26 10.84
CA SER A 165 7.99 -16.62 12.13
C SER A 165 9.43 -16.81 12.60
N LYS A 166 10.08 -17.92 12.25
CA LYS A 166 11.47 -18.20 12.62
C LYS A 166 12.47 -17.23 11.98
N TYR A 167 12.22 -16.84 10.72
CA TYR A 167 13.05 -15.91 9.97
C TYR A 167 12.17 -14.93 9.17
N PRO A 168 11.55 -13.94 9.83
CA PRO A 168 10.62 -13.05 9.18
C PRO A 168 11.31 -12.19 8.12
N GLN A 169 10.75 -12.17 6.92
CA GLN A 169 11.29 -11.50 5.74
C GLN A 169 10.19 -10.85 4.90
N ASP A 170 10.52 -9.74 4.24
CA ASP A 170 9.71 -9.11 3.19
C ASP A 170 10.47 -9.07 1.86
N SER A 171 9.95 -9.73 0.83
CA SER A 171 10.55 -9.82 -0.51
C SER A 171 9.71 -9.14 -1.60
N ARG A 172 8.68 -8.34 -1.22
CA ARG A 172 7.77 -7.69 -2.18
C ARG A 172 8.45 -6.63 -3.05
N GLY A 173 9.63 -6.14 -2.65
CA GLY A 173 10.35 -5.04 -3.31
C GLY A 173 11.47 -5.46 -4.27
N GLY A 174 11.51 -6.72 -4.73
CA GLY A 174 12.57 -7.24 -5.61
C GLY A 174 13.88 -7.61 -4.89
N TYR A 175 14.00 -7.29 -3.60
CA TYR A 175 15.05 -7.75 -2.70
C TYR A 175 14.45 -8.16 -1.36
N THR A 176 15.15 -9.03 -0.63
CA THR A 176 14.67 -9.58 0.64
C THR A 176 15.16 -8.75 1.81
N LYS A 177 14.22 -8.17 2.56
CA LYS A 177 14.45 -7.47 3.82
C LYS A 177 14.25 -8.42 4.99
N SER A 178 15.27 -8.59 5.83
CA SER A 178 15.10 -9.29 7.11
C SER A 178 14.37 -8.38 8.10
N LEU A 179 13.40 -8.93 8.83
CA LEU A 179 12.57 -8.17 9.75
C LEU A 179 12.94 -8.48 11.20
N CYS A 180 13.23 -7.44 11.95
CA CYS A 180 13.58 -7.51 13.36
C CYS A 180 12.36 -7.23 14.23
N LYS A 181 12.19 -7.96 15.34
CA LYS A 181 11.14 -7.68 16.32
C LYS A 181 11.42 -6.33 17.00
N TYR A 182 10.42 -5.45 17.03
CA TYR A 182 10.51 -4.17 17.72
C TYR A 182 10.48 -4.39 19.24
N LYS A 183 11.43 -3.78 19.96
CA LYS A 183 11.62 -3.97 21.41
C LYS A 183 11.20 -2.75 22.25
N GLY A 184 10.34 -1.88 21.72
CA GLY A 184 9.79 -0.74 22.47
C GLY A 184 10.66 0.52 22.52
N LYS A 185 11.86 0.51 21.93
CA LYS A 185 12.73 1.68 21.80
C LYS A 185 12.53 2.33 20.44
N ALA A 186 12.44 3.66 20.39
CA ALA A 186 12.38 4.39 19.12
C ALA A 186 13.60 4.05 18.24
N LEU A 187 13.39 3.99 16.94
CA LEU A 187 14.40 3.58 15.96
C LEU A 187 15.03 4.81 15.31
N GLU A 188 16.35 4.90 15.29
CA GLU A 188 17.09 5.99 14.67
C GLU A 188 17.11 5.87 13.15
N PHE A 189 16.76 6.94 12.45
CA PHE A 189 16.83 7.03 11.01
C PHE A 189 17.65 8.25 10.58
N THR A 190 18.24 8.18 9.40
CA THR A 190 18.97 9.28 8.75
C THR A 190 18.38 9.54 7.37
N SER A 191 18.30 10.80 6.97
CA SER A 191 17.73 11.24 5.69
C SER A 191 18.49 12.49 5.25
N TYR A 192 19.30 12.39 4.19
CA TYR A 192 19.84 13.60 3.52
C TYR A 192 18.73 14.22 2.67
N TYR A 193 18.56 15.54 2.75
CA TYR A 193 17.68 16.26 1.83
C TYR A 193 18.35 16.47 0.47
#